data_AF-A0A961PWK5-F1
#
_entry.id   AF-A0A961PWK5-F1
#
_cell.length_a   1.000
_cell.length_b   1.000
_cell.length_c   1.000
_cell.angle_alpha   90.00
_cell.angle_beta   90.00
_cell.angle_gamma   90.00
#
_symmetry.space_group_name_H-M   'P 1'
#
loop_
_entity.id
_entity.type
_entity.pdbx_description
1 polymer ?
#
loop_
_entity_poly.entity_id
_entity_poly.type
_entity_poly.pdbx_seq_one_letter_code
_entity_poly.pdbx_strand_id
1 'polypeptide(L)'
;MRIVAGRHRGRPLAALGGGDPAAHLRPTSDRVRESLFNLLAHGPYGAPPPPEGRRVLDLFAGTGALGLEALSRGAAQARFVENGAKALGLLRENIARLGAGEAARVLATDATRLGPCPEAPFDL
;
A
#
# COMPACT_ATOMS: atom_id res chain seq x y z
N MET A 1 2.99 2.61 13.62
CA MET A 1 2.98 3.20 12.26
C MET A 1 1.66 3.91 12.04
N ARG A 2 1.63 4.94 11.19
CA ARG A 2 0.42 5.70 10.83
C ARG A 2 0.47 6.15 9.36
N ILE A 3 -0.67 6.53 8.81
CA ILE A 3 -0.72 7.22 7.50
C ILE A 3 -0.15 8.63 7.65
N VAL A 4 0.71 9.04 6.72
CA VAL A 4 1.50 10.28 6.80
C VAL A 4 0.74 11.47 6.22
N ALA A 5 0.04 11.31 5.10
CA ALA A 5 -0.66 12.40 4.42
C ALA A 5 -1.97 11.94 3.74
N GLY A 6 -2.70 12.88 3.15
CA GLY A 6 -3.95 12.63 2.43
C GLY A 6 -5.17 12.45 3.34
N ARG A 7 -6.25 11.87 2.81
CA ARG A 7 -7.56 11.76 3.47
C ARG A 7 -7.55 10.99 4.79
N HIS A 8 -6.59 10.10 4.98
CA HIS A 8 -6.43 9.28 6.18
C HIS A 8 -5.25 9.72 7.06
N ARG A 9 -4.69 10.91 6.84
CA ARG A 9 -3.54 11.45 7.60
C ARG A 9 -3.71 11.26 9.11
N GLY A 10 -2.67 10.74 9.76
CA GLY A 10 -2.62 10.55 11.20
C GLY A 10 -3.28 9.26 11.69
N ARG A 11 -4.07 8.55 10.85
CA ARG A 11 -4.73 7.31 11.28
C ARG A 11 -3.69 6.21 11.56
N PRO A 12 -3.78 5.54 12.72
CA PRO A 12 -2.85 4.47 13.07
C PRO A 12 -3.10 3.22 12.21
N LEU A 13 -2.01 2.58 11.80
CA LEU A 13 -2.05 1.24 11.22
C LEU A 13 -1.97 0.19 12.33
N ALA A 14 -2.43 -1.03 12.03
CA ALA A 14 -2.37 -2.20 12.90
C ALA A 14 -0.97 -2.38 13.49
N ALA A 15 -0.94 -2.65 14.79
CA ALA A 15 0.30 -2.91 15.49
C ALA A 15 0.84 -4.26 15.00
N LEU A 16 2.15 -4.32 14.73
CA LEU A 16 2.82 -5.56 14.31
C LEU A 16 2.80 -6.66 15.40
N GLY A 17 2.42 -6.29 16.63
CA GLY A 17 2.43 -7.13 17.83
C GLY A 17 3.84 -7.61 18.20
N GLY A 18 3.98 -8.19 19.39
CA GLY A 18 5.13 -9.05 19.67
C GLY A 18 4.83 -10.43 19.07
N GLY A 19 5.08 -10.64 17.78
CA GLY A 19 4.73 -11.90 17.13
C GLY A 19 5.76 -12.37 16.11
N ASP A 20 6.00 -13.67 16.13
CA ASP A 20 6.83 -14.52 15.27
C ASP A 20 8.17 -13.90 14.83
N PRO A 21 9.28 -14.23 15.51
CA PRO A 21 10.62 -13.85 15.08
C PRO A 21 10.91 -14.18 13.60
N ALA A 22 10.26 -15.20 13.04
CA ALA A 22 10.40 -15.61 11.64
C ALA A 22 9.66 -14.71 10.64
N ALA A 23 8.64 -13.95 11.09
CA ALA A 23 7.86 -13.10 10.20
C ALA A 23 8.62 -11.84 9.73
N HIS A 24 9.74 -11.49 10.38
CA HIS A 24 10.67 -10.41 10.02
C HIS A 24 10.02 -9.15 9.42
N LEU A 25 8.84 -8.74 9.91
CA LEU A 25 8.09 -7.63 9.38
C LEU A 25 8.80 -6.33 9.73
N ARG A 26 9.54 -5.78 8.76
CA ARG A 26 10.23 -4.50 8.90
C ARG A 26 9.32 -3.37 8.40
N PRO A 27 8.76 -2.54 9.28
CA PRO A 27 7.95 -1.41 8.86
C PRO A 27 8.78 -0.43 8.04
N THR A 28 8.31 -0.05 6.85
CA THR A 28 8.83 1.13 6.16
C THR A 28 8.61 2.33 7.06
N SER A 29 9.64 3.16 7.29
CA SER A 29 9.49 4.31 8.19
C SER A 29 8.60 5.38 7.57
N ASP A 30 7.96 6.19 8.42
CA ASP A 30 7.15 7.34 7.98
C ASP A 30 7.98 8.26 7.08
N ARG A 31 9.25 8.50 7.44
CA ARG A 31 10.20 9.30 6.66
C ARG A 31 10.45 8.72 5.27
N VAL A 32 10.65 7.40 5.13
CA VAL A 32 10.88 6.78 3.82
C VAL A 32 9.63 6.90 2.93
N ARG A 33 8.43 6.66 3.49
CA ARG A 33 7.19 6.86 2.73
C ARG A 33 7.01 8.32 2.30
N GLU A 34 7.25 9.26 3.21
CA GLU A 34 7.18 10.69 2.91
C GLU A 34 8.15 11.09 1.80
N SER A 35 9.42 10.69 1.91
CA SER A 35 10.43 10.96 0.88
C SER A 35 10.04 10.38 -0.48
N LEU A 36 9.52 9.15 -0.53
CA LEU A 36 9.07 8.53 -1.78
C LEU A 36 7.96 9.36 -2.44
N PHE A 37 6.90 9.69 -1.71
CA PHE A 37 5.79 10.46 -2.28
C PHE A 37 6.16 11.90 -2.60
N ASN A 38 7.11 12.50 -1.89
CA ASN A 38 7.64 13.82 -2.26
C ASN A 38 8.41 13.76 -3.59
N LEU A 39 9.18 12.69 -3.83
CA LEU A 39 9.84 12.48 -5.12
C LEU A 39 8.82 12.31 -6.24
N LEU A 40 7.78 11.50 -6.03
CA LEU A 40 6.68 11.33 -6.99
C LEU A 40 5.91 12.63 -7.26
N ALA A 41 5.72 13.46 -6.22
CA ALA A 41 5.01 14.75 -6.33
C ALA A 41 5.77 15.80 -7.16
N HIS A 42 7.10 15.76 -7.14
CA HIS A 42 7.95 16.76 -7.81
C HIS A 42 8.68 16.23 -9.05
N GLY A 43 8.54 14.94 -9.35
CA GLY A 43 9.13 14.32 -10.54
C GLY A 43 8.30 14.55 -11.81
N PRO A 44 8.88 14.30 -12.99
CA PRO A 44 8.24 14.52 -14.29
C PRO A 44 7.29 13.37 -14.69
N TYR A 45 6.33 13.04 -13.82
CA TYR A 45 5.44 11.86 -13.97
C TYR A 45 4.00 12.21 -14.39
N GLY A 46 3.78 13.43 -14.87
CA GLY A 46 2.48 13.92 -15.36
C GLY A 46 1.69 14.75 -14.34
N ALA A 47 0.52 15.22 -14.78
CA ALA A 47 -0.40 16.04 -13.99
C ALA A 47 -1.79 15.37 -13.93
N PRO A 48 -2.43 15.25 -12.75
CA PRO A 48 -1.87 15.54 -11.42
C PRO A 48 -0.69 14.61 -11.09
N PRO A 49 0.22 14.98 -10.17
CA PRO A 49 1.34 14.10 -9.84
C PRO A 49 0.85 12.78 -9.21
N PRO A 50 1.54 11.65 -9.44
CA PRO A 50 1.22 10.40 -8.78
C PRO A 50 1.30 10.55 -7.24
N PRO A 51 0.39 9.88 -6.51
CA PRO A 51 -0.49 8.81 -6.95
C PRO A 51 -1.92 9.27 -7.30
N GLU A 52 -2.21 10.58 -7.41
CA GLU A 52 -3.59 11.06 -7.55
C GLU A 52 -4.28 10.58 -8.84
N GLY A 53 -5.36 9.81 -8.69
CA GLY A 53 -6.12 9.21 -9.78
C GLY A 53 -5.49 7.96 -10.40
N ARG A 54 -4.37 7.46 -9.86
CA ARG A 54 -3.59 6.35 -10.44
C ARG A 54 -4.09 5.00 -9.92
N ARG A 55 -3.91 3.95 -10.74
CA ARG A 55 -4.04 2.55 -10.34
C ARG A 55 -2.67 2.06 -9.89
N VAL A 56 -2.56 1.75 -8.60
CA VAL A 56 -1.29 1.43 -7.94
C VAL A 56 -1.15 -0.08 -7.75
N LEU A 57 0.05 -0.63 -7.97
CA LEU A 57 0.41 -2.01 -7.70
C LEU A 57 1.51 -2.09 -6.63
N ASP A 58 1.20 -2.67 -5.49
CA ASP A 58 2.14 -2.88 -4.37
C ASP A 58 2.53 -4.36 -4.32
N LEU A 59 3.67 -4.71 -4.94
CA LEU A 59 4.10 -6.10 -5.20
C LEU A 59 4.60 -6.87 -3.98
N PHE A 60 4.94 -6.18 -2.89
CA PHE A 60 5.41 -6.78 -1.65
C PHE A 60 4.76 -6.04 -0.49
N ALA A 61 3.43 -6.07 -0.49
CA ALA A 61 2.62 -5.12 0.26
C ALA A 61 2.86 -5.18 1.77
N GLY A 62 3.20 -6.35 2.32
CA GLY A 62 3.36 -6.55 3.75
C GLY A 62 2.09 -6.13 4.49
N THR A 63 2.19 -5.09 5.32
CA THR A 63 1.03 -4.52 6.04
C THR A 63 0.17 -3.56 5.21
N GLY A 64 0.55 -3.31 3.95
CA GLY A 64 -0.11 -2.37 3.05
C GLY A 64 0.26 -0.91 3.26
N ALA A 65 1.28 -0.63 4.08
CA ALA A 65 1.59 0.74 4.49
C ALA A 65 1.82 1.68 3.29
N LEU A 66 2.40 1.19 2.18
CA LEU A 66 2.69 2.02 1.01
C LEU A 66 1.46 2.19 0.11
N GLY A 67 0.82 1.11 -0.35
CA GLY A 67 -0.39 1.22 -1.17
C GLY A 67 -1.54 1.95 -0.45
N LEU A 68 -1.69 1.81 0.87
CA LEU A 68 -2.69 2.56 1.65
C LEU A 68 -2.34 4.06 1.77
N GLU A 69 -1.05 4.39 1.86
CA GLU A 69 -0.60 5.78 1.76
C GLU A 69 -0.92 6.36 0.38
N ALA A 70 -0.78 5.57 -0.68
CA ALA A 70 -1.16 5.98 -2.03
C ALA A 70 -2.67 6.24 -2.15
N LEU A 71 -3.51 5.35 -1.63
CA LEU A 71 -4.97 5.54 -1.56
C LEU A 71 -5.34 6.79 -0.75
N SER A 72 -4.68 7.02 0.38
CA SER A 72 -4.89 8.23 1.18
C SER A 72 -4.58 9.50 0.39
N ARG A 73 -3.52 9.47 -0.43
CA ARG A 73 -3.07 10.58 -1.29
C ARG A 73 -3.83 10.70 -2.61
N GLY A 74 -4.90 9.92 -2.81
CA GLY A 74 -5.81 10.09 -3.94
C GLY A 74 -5.67 9.08 -5.06
N ALA A 75 -4.90 7.98 -4.88
CA ALA A 75 -4.98 6.86 -5.82
C ALA A 75 -6.42 6.40 -6.01
N ALA A 76 -6.77 6.09 -7.27
CA ALA A 76 -8.10 5.59 -7.62
C ALA A 76 -8.30 4.17 -7.11
N GLN A 77 -7.26 3.34 -7.23
CA GLN A 77 -7.24 1.95 -6.78
C GLN A 77 -5.84 1.56 -6.34
N ALA A 78 -5.75 0.60 -5.43
CA ALA A 78 -4.50 -0.07 -5.09
C ALA A 78 -4.70 -1.58 -5.06
N ARG A 79 -3.85 -2.30 -5.79
CA ARG A 79 -3.72 -3.75 -5.73
C ARG A 79 -2.51 -4.11 -4.90
N PHE A 80 -2.72 -4.99 -3.93
CA PHE A 80 -1.72 -5.45 -2.99
C PHE A 80 -1.41 -6.91 -3.28
N VAL A 81 -0.14 -7.25 -3.47
CA VAL A 81 0.34 -8.62 -3.61
C VAL A 81 1.11 -8.99 -2.35
N GLU A 82 0.72 -10.08 -1.71
CA GLU A 82 1.33 -10.56 -0.47
C GLU A 82 1.02 -12.05 -0.27
N ASN A 83 1.98 -12.85 0.21
CA ASN A 83 1.79 -14.29 0.46
C ASN A 83 1.97 -14.71 1.92
N GLY A 84 2.47 -13.83 2.79
CA GLY A 84 2.63 -14.06 4.22
C GLY A 84 1.30 -14.00 4.95
N ALA A 85 0.89 -15.09 5.61
CA ALA A 85 -0.39 -15.19 6.31
C ALA A 85 -0.59 -14.07 7.36
N LYS A 86 0.45 -13.78 8.15
CA LYS A 86 0.43 -12.70 9.15
C LYS A 86 0.31 -11.32 8.50
N ALA A 87 1.08 -11.07 7.43
CA ALA A 87 1.04 -9.82 6.68
C ALA A 87 -0.34 -9.58 6.06
N LEU A 88 -0.92 -10.60 5.42
CA LEU A 88 -2.27 -10.58 4.87
C LEU A 88 -3.33 -10.24 5.91
N GLY A 89 -3.23 -10.80 7.12
CA GLY A 89 -4.13 -10.46 8.23
C GLY A 89 -4.09 -8.97 8.57
N LEU A 90 -2.88 -8.44 8.79
CA LEU A 90 -2.66 -7.03 9.11
C LEU A 90 -3.05 -6.09 7.96
N LEU A 91 -2.80 -6.49 6.71
CA LEU A 91 -3.19 -5.75 5.52
C LEU A 91 -4.71 -5.60 5.43
N ARG A 92 -5.45 -6.70 5.57
CA ARG A 92 -6.93 -6.69 5.55
C ARG A 92 -7.50 -5.86 6.69
N GLU A 93 -6.92 -5.98 7.88
CA GLU A 93 -7.28 -5.16 9.03
C GLU A 93 -7.06 -3.67 8.76
N ASN A 94 -5.93 -3.29 8.16
CA ASN A 94 -5.64 -1.91 7.80
C ASN A 94 -6.59 -1.36 6.73
N ILE A 95 -6.91 -2.16 5.70
CA ILE A 95 -7.90 -1.79 4.69
C ILE A 95 -9.26 -1.50 5.34
N ALA A 96 -9.70 -2.37 6.25
CA ALA A 96 -10.96 -2.20 6.96
C ALA A 96 -10.95 -0.96 7.88
N ARG A 97 -9.90 -0.77 8.67
CA ARG A 97 -9.72 0.40 9.56
C ARG A 97 -9.76 1.74 8.81
N LEU A 98 -9.26 1.77 7.58
CA LEU A 98 -9.27 2.97 6.75
C LEU A 98 -10.56 3.13 5.94
N GLY A 99 -11.42 2.11 5.88
CA GLY A 99 -12.61 2.13 5.03
C GLY A 99 -12.25 2.08 3.54
N ALA A 100 -11.11 1.49 3.18
CA ALA A 100 -10.56 1.52 1.83
C ALA A 100 -11.00 0.33 0.96
N GLY A 101 -11.96 -0.48 1.41
CA GLY A 101 -12.31 -1.77 0.79
C GLY A 101 -12.78 -1.68 -0.67
N GLU A 102 -13.45 -0.59 -1.06
CA GLU A 102 -13.90 -0.41 -2.45
C GLU A 102 -12.73 -0.20 -3.41
N ALA A 103 -11.73 0.59 -2.99
CA ALA A 103 -10.54 0.95 -3.79
C ALA A 103 -9.37 -0.03 -3.61
N ALA A 104 -9.41 -0.93 -2.63
CA ALA A 104 -8.37 -1.90 -2.34
C ALA A 104 -8.71 -3.31 -2.88
N ARG A 105 -7.71 -3.98 -3.48
CA ARG A 105 -7.80 -5.38 -3.89
C ARG A 105 -6.57 -6.14 -3.42
N VAL A 106 -6.76 -7.25 -2.71
CA VAL A 106 -5.66 -8.08 -2.19
C VAL A 106 -5.55 -9.36 -3.02
N LEU A 107 -4.36 -9.63 -3.53
CA LEU A 107 -4.00 -10.86 -4.22
C LEU A 107 -3.04 -11.66 -3.32
N ALA A 108 -3.56 -12.74 -2.74
CA ALA A 108 -2.82 -13.60 -1.83
C ALA A 108 -1.93 -14.60 -2.62
N THR A 109 -0.85 -14.12 -3.22
CA THR A 109 0.05 -14.91 -4.06
C THR A 109 1.49 -14.41 -4.00
N ASP A 110 2.41 -15.23 -4.49
CA ASP A 110 3.80 -14.85 -4.69
C ASP A 110 3.89 -13.87 -5.88
N ALA A 111 4.52 -12.71 -5.66
CA ALA A 111 4.69 -11.67 -6.67
C ALA A 111 5.49 -12.12 -7.91
N THR A 112 6.30 -13.16 -7.77
CA THR A 112 7.05 -13.77 -8.89
C THR A 112 6.17 -14.72 -9.72
N ARG A 113 4.92 -14.97 -9.32
CA ARG A 113 3.99 -15.95 -9.91
C ARG A 113 2.59 -15.38 -10.16
N LEU A 114 2.50 -14.12 -10.59
CA LEU A 114 1.22 -13.40 -10.77
C LEU A 114 0.36 -13.89 -11.95
N GLY A 115 0.97 -14.56 -12.93
CA GLY A 115 0.27 -14.94 -14.16
C GLY A 115 -0.12 -13.74 -15.02
N PRO A 116 -0.93 -13.96 -16.08
CA PRO A 116 -1.40 -12.88 -16.96
C PRO A 116 -2.38 -11.94 -16.21
N CYS A 117 -2.24 -10.64 -16.45
CA CYS A 117 -3.17 -9.62 -15.94
C CYS A 117 -4.13 -9.21 -17.07
N PRO A 118 -5.42 -9.60 -17.03
CA PRO A 118 -6.39 -9.23 -18.05
C PRO A 118 -6.95 -7.80 -17.87
N GLU A 119 -6.53 -7.11 -16.82
CA GLU A 119 -7.01 -5.76 -16.49
C GLU A 119 -6.17 -4.69 -17.19
N ALA A 120 -6.64 -3.43 -17.13
CA ALA A 120 -5.86 -2.30 -17.60
C ALA A 120 -4.47 -2.25 -16.94
N PRO A 121 -3.47 -1.58 -17.54
CA PRO A 121 -2.15 -1.38 -16.94
C PRO A 121 -2.20 -0.55 -15.66
N PHE A 122 -1.34 -0.87 -14.70
CA PHE A 122 -1.10 -0.03 -13.52
C PHE A 122 -0.23 1.16 -13.89
N ASP A 123 -0.44 2.29 -13.21
CA ASP A 123 0.26 3.55 -13.47
C ASP A 123 1.44 3.77 -12.51
N LEU A 124 1.44 3.10 -11.35
CA LEU A 124 2.45 3.18 -10.29
C LEU A 124 2.68 1.83 -9.63
#